data_AF-A0A3D5UT75-F1
#
_entry.id   AF-A0A3D5UT75-F1
#
_cell.length_a   1.000
_cell.length_b   1.000
_cell.length_c   1.000
_cell.angle_alpha   90.00
_cell.angle_beta   90.00
_cell.angle_gamma   90.00
#
_symmetry.space_group_name_H-M   'P 1'
#
loop_
_entity.id
_entity.type
_entity.pdbx_description
1 polymer ?
#
loop_
_entity_poly.entity_id
_entity_poly.type
_entity_poly.pdbx_seq_one_letter_code
_entity_poly.pdbx_strand_id
1 'polypeptide(L)' 'MNVSSRYLDRATVTSLLALQGFNTLDIECILDLTGPVQRQEVPVWPAAAVERLAARAWWLAPAEFCITMPEAA' A
#
# COMPACT_ATOMS: atom_id res chain seq x y z
N MET A 1 -20.13 2.23 -10.65
CA MET A 1 -18.92 1.40 -10.70
C MET A 1 -19.00 0.40 -9.56
N ASN A 2 -19.29 -0.86 -9.87
CA ASN A 2 -19.47 -1.92 -8.88
C ASN A 2 -18.08 -2.44 -8.48
N VAL A 3 -17.61 -2.09 -7.27
CA VAL A 3 -16.31 -2.48 -6.72
C VAL A 3 -16.38 -3.97 -6.33
N SER A 4 -16.41 -4.84 -7.33
CA SER A 4 -16.52 -6.29 -7.15
C SER A 4 -15.17 -7.01 -7.08
N SER A 5 -14.08 -6.32 -6.74
CA SER A 5 -12.84 -6.98 -6.32
C SER A 5 -12.50 -6.56 -4.90
N ARG A 6 -13.13 -7.22 -3.93
CA ARG A 6 -12.82 -7.00 -2.50
C ARG A 6 -11.35 -7.28 -2.19
N TYR A 7 -10.72 -8.11 -3.01
CA TYR A 7 -9.33 -8.51 -2.90
C TYR A 7 -8.63 -8.33 -4.25
N LEU A 8 -7.36 -7.99 -4.19
CA LEU A 8 -6.48 -7.76 -5.33
C LEU A 8 -5.28 -8.68 -5.17
N ASP A 9 -4.85 -9.34 -6.24
CA ASP A 9 -3.55 -10.01 -6.25
C ASP A 9 -2.42 -8.98 -6.26
N ARG A 10 -1.20 -9.45 -5.96
CA ARG A 10 -0.02 -8.58 -5.87
C ARG A 10 0.22 -7.79 -7.16
N ALA A 11 0.14 -8.43 -8.32
CA ALA A 11 0.43 -7.80 -9.60
C ALA A 11 -0.59 -6.69 -9.92
N THR A 12 -1.85 -6.91 -9.59
CA THR A 12 -2.93 -5.92 -9.72
C THR A 12 -2.68 -4.72 -8.80
N VAL A 13 -2.35 -4.94 -7.51
CA VAL A 13 -2.04 -3.83 -6.58
C VAL A 13 -0.83 -3.04 -7.05
N THR A 14 0.26 -3.72 -7.41
CA THR A 14 1.49 -3.08 -7.88
C THR A 14 1.22 -2.21 -9.11
N SER A 15 0.47 -2.73 -10.08
CA SER A 15 0.14 -1.97 -11.31
C SER A 15 -0.72 -0.75 -11.01
N LEU A 16 -1.71 -0.88 -10.12
CA LEU A 16 -2.57 0.24 -9.72
C LEU A 16 -1.79 1.34 -9.00
N LEU A 17 -0.93 0.99 -8.05
CA LEU A 17 -0.14 1.97 -7.31
C LEU A 17 0.93 2.63 -8.19
N ALA A 18 1.58 1.87 -9.09
CA ALA A 18 2.53 2.43 -10.05
C ALA A 18 1.86 3.46 -10.98
N LEU A 19 0.63 3.21 -11.43
CA LEU A 19 -0.16 4.16 -12.22
C LEU A 19 -0.49 5.45 -11.45
N GLN A 20 -0.55 5.40 -10.12
CA GLN A 20 -0.72 6.58 -9.27
C GLN A 20 0.59 7.31 -8.98
N GLY A 21 1.74 6.79 -9.45
CA GLY A 21 3.04 7.43 -9.27
C GLY A 21 3.81 6.98 -8.03
N PHE A 22 3.36 5.94 -7.32
CA PHE A 22 4.15 5.33 -6.25
C PHE A 22 5.36 4.61 -6.83
N ASN A 23 6.53 4.79 -6.20
CA ASN A 23 7.73 4.04 -6.56
C ASN A 23 7.69 2.62 -6.00
N THR A 24 8.63 1.76 -6.40
CA THR A 24 8.67 0.36 -5.95
C THR A 24 8.75 0.21 -4.44
N LEU A 25 9.53 1.05 -3.74
CA LEU A 25 9.69 0.97 -2.28
C LEU A 25 8.38 1.33 -1.56
N ASP A 26 7.69 2.37 -2.02
CA ASP A 26 6.40 2.77 -1.44
C ASP A 26 5.35 1.67 -1.63
N ILE A 27 5.34 1.03 -2.80
CA ILE A 27 4.45 -0.08 -3.11
C ILE A 27 4.69 -1.25 -2.16
N GLU A 28 5.95 -1.66 -1.98
CA GLU A 28 6.31 -2.73 -1.05
C GLU A 28 5.91 -2.37 0.38
N CYS A 29 6.17 -1.14 0.83
CA CYS A 29 5.75 -0.65 2.13
C CYS A 29 4.23 -0.70 2.32
N ILE A 30 3.46 -0.27 1.31
CA ILE A 30 1.99 -0.35 1.34
C ILE A 30 1.51 -1.80 1.41
N LEU A 31 2.12 -2.72 0.65
CA LEU A 31 1.77 -4.13 0.65
C LEU A 31 2.06 -4.79 2.00
N ASP A 32 3.22 -4.50 2.59
CA ASP A 32 3.67 -5.03 3.88
C ASP A 32 2.78 -4.53 5.02
N LEU A 33 2.54 -3.22 5.07
CA LEU A 33 1.70 -2.60 6.11
C LEU A 33 0.22 -2.96 5.99
N THR A 34 -0.27 -3.20 4.77
CA THR A 34 -1.65 -3.69 4.57
C THR A 34 -1.77 -5.14 5.07
N GLY A 35 -0.74 -5.95 4.84
CA GLY A 35 -0.73 -7.39 5.14
C GLY A 35 -1.60 -8.21 4.17
N PRO A 36 -1.06 -9.27 3.55
CA PRO A 36 -1.86 -10.15 2.70
C PRO A 36 -2.84 -10.99 3.54
N VAL A 37 -3.98 -11.30 2.94
CA VAL A 37 -4.95 -12.28 3.43
C VAL A 37 -4.86 -13.52 2.54
N GLN A 38 -4.84 -14.70 3.15
CA GLN A 38 -4.87 -15.96 2.41
C GLN A 38 -6.28 -16.26 1.88
N ARG A 39 -6.41 -16.42 0.57
CA ARG A 39 -7.66 -16.86 -0.10
C ARG A 39 -7.32 -17.92 -1.12
N GLN A 40 -7.91 -19.12 -0.97
CA GLN A 40 -7.66 -20.23 -1.90
C GLN A 40 -6.15 -20.49 -2.11
N GLU A 41 -5.36 -20.43 -1.03
CA GLU A 41 -3.90 -20.62 -1.03
C GLU A 41 -3.08 -19.53 -1.77
N VAL A 42 -3.74 -18.46 -2.20
CA VAL A 42 -3.07 -17.31 -2.83
C VAL A 42 -3.12 -16.09 -1.89
N PRO A 43 -1.98 -15.40 -1.67
CA PRO A 43 -1.97 -14.16 -0.93
C PRO A 43 -2.64 -13.05 -1.74
N VAL A 44 -3.64 -12.40 -1.14
CA VAL A 44 -4.38 -11.29 -1.76
C VAL A 44 -4.57 -10.14 -0.78
N TRP A 45 -4.68 -8.92 -1.29
CA TRP A 45 -4.79 -7.70 -0.48
C TRP A 45 -6.21 -7.14 -0.54
N PRO A 46 -6.83 -6.79 0.61
CA PRO A 46 -8.13 -6.13 0.61
C PRO A 46 -8.04 -4.76 -0.10
N ALA A 47 -8.82 -4.55 -1.16
CA ALA A 47 -8.74 -3.34 -1.98
C ALA A 47 -8.94 -2.05 -1.14
N ALA A 48 -9.91 -2.06 -0.22
CA ALA A 48 -10.20 -0.93 0.65
C ALA A 48 -9.08 -0.62 1.68
N ALA A 49 -8.29 -1.63 2.05
CA ALA A 49 -7.16 -1.42 2.95
C ALA A 49 -5.97 -0.80 2.20
N VAL A 50 -5.67 -1.32 1.02
CA VAL A 50 -4.68 -0.76 0.09
C VAL A 50 -5.01 0.70 -0.24
N GLU A 51 -6.25 0.97 -0.63
CA GLU A 51 -6.70 2.32 -0.99
C GLU A 51 -6.54 3.31 0.17
N ARG A 52 -6.95 2.95 1.38
CA ARG A 52 -6.80 3.81 2.56
C ARG A 52 -5.34 4.09 2.90
N LEU A 53 -4.47 3.09 2.78
CA LEU A 53 -3.06 3.25 3.11
C LEU A 53 -2.33 4.07 2.04
N ALA A 54 -2.59 3.80 0.76
CA ALA A 54 -2.07 4.58 -0.35
C ALA A 54 -2.51 6.06 -0.25
N ALA A 55 -3.79 6.31 0.05
CA ALA A 55 -4.28 7.67 0.25
C ALA A 55 -3.56 8.40 1.41
N ARG A 56 -3.26 7.71 2.51
CA ARG A 56 -2.48 8.27 3.63
C ARG A 56 -1.03 8.52 3.23
N ALA A 57 -0.38 7.59 2.53
CA ALA A 57 0.99 7.76 2.04
C ALA A 57 1.11 8.95 1.08
N TRP A 58 0.14 9.11 0.16
CA TRP A 58 0.08 10.24 -0.77
C TRP A 58 -0.03 11.59 -0.05
N TRP A 59 -0.84 11.66 1.01
CA TRP A 59 -0.98 12.87 1.83
C TRP A 59 0.29 13.20 2.64
N LEU A 60 1.10 12.20 2.97
CA LEU A 60 2.35 12.38 3.70
C LEU A 60 3.53 12.75 2.78
N ALA A 61 3.46 12.44 1.49
CA ALA A 61 4.52 12.68 0.51
C ALA A 61 5.01 14.14 0.35
N PRO A 62 4.20 15.22 0.55
CA PRO A 62 4.71 16.58 0.43
C PRO A 62 5.37 17.11 1.71
N ALA A 63 5.25 16.38 2.83
CA ALA A 63 5.94 16.73 4.05
C ALA A 63 7.16 15.81 4.16
N GLU A 64 8.31 16.28 3.71
CA GLU A 64 9.60 15.75 4.15
C GLU A 64 9.65 15.83 5.68
N PHE A 65 9.09 14.82 6.35
CA PHE A 65 9.33 14.64 7.75
C PHE A 65 10.78 14.18 7.86
N CYS A 66 11.67 15.15 8.11
CA CYS A 66 12.93 14.91 8.78
C CYS A 66 12.63 14.31 10.16
N ILE A 67 12.24 13.04 10.21
CA ILE A 67 12.17 12.28 11.45
C ILE A 67 13.62 11.96 11.80
N THR A 68 14.29 12.90 12.46
CA THR A 68 15.48 12.56 13.26
C THR A 68 15.03 11.55 14.30
N MET A 69 15.42 10.29 14.13
CA MET A 69 15.31 9.32 15.20
C MET A 69 16.09 9.86 16.41
N PRO A 70 15.49 9.98 17.60
CA PRO A 70 16.25 10.29 18.80
C PRO A 70 17.25 9.15 19.02
N GLU A 71 18.51 9.50 19.18
CA GLU A 71 19.57 8.56 19.54
C GLU A 71 19.16 7.87 20.86
N ALA A 72 19.18 6.54 20.88
CA ALA A 72 18.77 5.76 22.03
C ALA A 72 19.67 6.13 23.24
N ALA A 73 19.04 6.59 24.32
CA ALA A 73 19.69 6.98 25.58
C ALA A 73 20.17 5.77 26.39
#